data_AF-A0A5N4CIL5-F1
#
_entry.id   AF-A0A5N4CIL5-F1
#
_cell.length_a   1.000
_cell.length_b   1.000
_cell.length_c   1.000
_cell.angle_alpha   90.00
_cell.angle_beta   90.00
_cell.angle_gamma   90.00
#
_symmetry.space_group_name_H-M   'P 1'
#
loop_
_entity.id
_entity.type
_entity.pdbx_description
1 polymer ?
#
loop_
_entity_poly.entity_id
_entity_poly.type
_entity_poly.pdbx_seq_one_letter_code
_entity_poly.pdbx_strand_id
1 'polypeptide(L)'
;MGKPGPDACRDEKESWIRAKCEQKLFLAPLPSSDVPLGQQLLRAVVEGDLRLLVMLLARGSKEEVNESYGVGDGRTALHLSSAVAKVVFTQLLICYRVDVRSRDARA
;
A
#
# COMPACT_ATOMS: atom_id res chain seq x y z
N MET A 1 -3.61 15.59 -18.19
CA MET A 1 -3.95 16.56 -17.13
C MET A 1 -2.67 16.94 -16.40
N GLY A 2 -2.27 18.22 -16.41
CA GLY A 2 -1.04 18.70 -15.74
C GLY A 2 -1.30 19.07 -14.28
N LYS A 3 -0.24 19.15 -13.46
CA LYS A 3 -0.35 19.66 -12.08
C LYS A 3 -0.73 21.14 -12.12
N PRO A 4 -1.80 21.57 -11.45
CA PRO A 4 -2.22 22.96 -11.44
C PRO A 4 -1.16 23.86 -10.78
N GLY A 5 -1.05 25.08 -11.27
CA GLY A 5 -0.18 26.12 -10.70
C GLY A 5 -0.68 26.62 -9.33
N PRO A 6 0.14 27.40 -8.60
CA PRO A 6 -0.24 27.94 -7.30
C PRO A 6 -1.47 28.85 -7.38
N ASP A 7 -1.68 29.56 -8.49
CA ASP A 7 -2.79 30.50 -8.70
C ASP A 7 -4.06 29.86 -9.28
N ALA A 8 -4.03 28.55 -9.56
CA ALA A 8 -5.19 27.83 -10.12
C ALA A 8 -6.38 27.87 -9.16
N CYS A 9 -7.59 27.81 -9.73
CA CYS A 9 -8.81 27.90 -8.97
C CYS A 9 -9.01 26.65 -8.08
N ARG A 10 -9.91 26.75 -7.10
CA ARG A 10 -10.20 25.65 -6.18
C ARG A 10 -10.67 24.40 -6.94
N ASP A 11 -11.56 24.57 -7.92
CA ASP A 11 -12.14 23.45 -8.67
C ASP A 11 -11.11 22.70 -9.52
N GLU A 12 -10.16 23.42 -10.14
CA GLU A 12 -9.04 22.82 -10.88
C GLU A 12 -8.13 22.00 -9.97
N LYS A 13 -7.79 22.55 -8.79
CA LYS A 13 -6.99 21.84 -7.77
C LYS A 13 -7.73 20.61 -7.25
N GLU A 14 -9.01 20.74 -6.95
CA GLU A 14 -9.84 19.64 -6.44
C GLU A 14 -9.98 18.52 -7.48
N SER A 15 -10.23 18.88 -8.75
CA SER A 15 -10.28 17.92 -9.86
C SER A 15 -8.95 17.19 -10.03
N TRP A 16 -7.82 17.90 -9.95
CA TRP A 16 -6.50 17.28 -10.02
C TRP A 16 -6.19 16.38 -8.82
N ILE A 17 -6.60 16.77 -7.62
CA ILE A 17 -6.44 15.96 -6.41
C ILE A 17 -7.26 14.66 -6.53
N ARG A 18 -8.51 14.72 -6.99
CA ARG A 18 -9.31 13.52 -7.27
C ARG A 18 -8.64 12.62 -8.31
N ALA A 19 -8.19 13.19 -9.42
CA ALA A 19 -7.45 12.47 -10.46
C ALA A 19 -6.19 11.77 -9.90
N LYS A 20 -5.46 12.44 -9.00
CA LYS A 20 -4.24 11.89 -8.37
C LYS A 20 -4.53 10.83 -7.32
N CYS A 21 -5.47 11.09 -6.42
CA CYS A 21 -5.64 10.33 -5.18
C CYS A 21 -6.73 9.26 -5.29
N GLU A 22 -7.85 9.59 -5.92
CA GLU A 22 -8.98 8.67 -6.08
C GLU A 22 -8.81 7.81 -7.34
N GLN A 23 -8.54 8.47 -8.48
CA GLN A 23 -8.39 7.79 -9.77
C GLN A 23 -6.97 7.25 -10.00
N LYS A 24 -6.01 7.61 -9.14
CA LYS A 24 -4.64 7.10 -9.15
C LYS A 24 -3.93 7.28 -10.51
N LEU A 25 -4.33 8.27 -11.32
CA LEU A 25 -3.95 8.43 -12.73
C LEU A 25 -2.46 8.67 -12.97
N PHE A 26 -1.72 9.09 -11.94
CA PHE A 26 -0.30 9.42 -12.03
C PHE A 26 0.61 8.33 -11.46
N LEU A 27 0.06 7.19 -11.04
CA LEU A 27 0.87 6.09 -10.53
C LEU A 27 1.55 5.35 -11.70
N ALA A 28 2.87 5.20 -11.65
CA ALA A 28 3.64 4.44 -12.63
C ALA A 28 3.20 2.97 -12.67
N PRO A 29 2.94 2.36 -13.83
CA PRO A 29 2.38 1.00 -13.92
C PRO A 29 3.20 0.00 -13.11
N LEU A 30 2.51 -0.94 -12.47
CA LEU A 30 3.19 -2.06 -11.82
C LEU A 30 3.81 -2.96 -12.89
N PRO A 31 4.96 -3.61 -12.59
CA PRO A 31 5.40 -4.73 -13.40
C PRO A 31 4.29 -5.78 -13.46
N SER A 32 4.07 -6.37 -14.64
CA SER A 32 3.10 -7.45 -14.82
C SER A 32 3.44 -8.60 -13.86
N SER A 33 2.47 -9.05 -13.09
CA SER A 33 2.64 -10.14 -12.14
C SER A 33 1.36 -10.95 -12.07
N ASP A 34 1.50 -12.27 -12.16
CA ASP A 34 0.39 -13.23 -11.98
C ASP A 34 0.08 -13.49 -10.50
N VAL A 35 0.84 -12.85 -9.61
CA VAL A 35 0.75 -13.02 -8.16
C VAL A 35 -0.23 -11.99 -7.57
N PRO A 36 -1.14 -12.35 -6.65
CA PRO A 36 -2.02 -11.40 -5.97
C PRO A 36 -1.26 -10.26 -5.29
N LEU A 37 -1.88 -9.07 -5.22
CA LEU A 37 -1.25 -7.87 -4.68
C LEU A 37 -0.77 -8.04 -3.23
N GLY A 38 -1.56 -8.72 -2.38
CA GLY A 38 -1.19 -8.99 -1.00
C GLY A 38 0.08 -9.86 -0.87
N GLN A 39 0.21 -10.88 -1.72
CA GLN A 39 1.44 -11.70 -1.79
C GLN A 39 2.66 -10.89 -2.26
N GLN A 40 2.48 -9.99 -3.23
CA GLN A 40 3.54 -9.07 -3.64
C GLN A 40 3.96 -8.11 -2.51
N LEU A 41 3.01 -7.65 -1.68
CA LEU A 41 3.31 -6.82 -0.50
C LEU A 41 4.14 -7.58 0.53
N LEU A 42 3.77 -8.83 0.83
CA LEU A 42 4.52 -9.70 1.75
C LEU A 42 5.97 -9.87 1.27
N ARG A 43 6.15 -10.13 -0.02
CA ARG A 43 7.47 -10.25 -0.66
C ARG A 43 8.28 -8.96 -0.57
N ALA A 44 7.67 -7.81 -0.87
CA ALA A 44 8.33 -6.51 -0.78
C ALA A 44 8.81 -6.20 0.65
N VAL A 45 8.04 -6.59 1.68
CA VAL A 45 8.45 -6.48 3.08
C VAL A 45 9.64 -7.39 3.38
N VAL A 46 9.63 -8.64 2.93
CA VAL A 46 10.75 -9.58 3.16
C VAL A 46 12.02 -9.08 2.48
N GLU A 47 11.93 -8.75 1.18
CA GLU A 47 13.05 -8.27 0.36
C GLU A 47 13.52 -6.86 0.74
N GLY A 48 12.69 -6.08 1.44
CA GLY A 48 13.03 -4.69 1.81
C GLY A 48 12.92 -3.71 0.64
N ASP A 49 12.08 -4.02 -0.36
CA ASP A 49 11.82 -3.12 -1.48
C ASP A 49 10.75 -2.08 -1.09
N LEU A 50 11.23 -0.93 -0.62
CA LEU A 50 10.37 0.19 -0.22
C LEU A 50 9.60 0.78 -1.41
N ARG A 51 10.22 0.80 -2.60
CA ARG A 51 9.61 1.40 -3.79
C ARG A 51 8.43 0.55 -4.24
N LEU A 52 8.62 -0.77 -4.31
CA LEU A 52 7.56 -1.71 -4.62
C LEU A 52 6.45 -1.65 -3.57
N LEU A 53 6.79 -1.65 -2.27
CA LEU A 53 5.81 -1.52 -1.18
C LEU A 53 4.91 -0.29 -1.35
N VAL A 54 5.50 0.89 -1.57
CA VAL A 54 4.74 2.14 -1.76
C VAL A 54 3.87 2.09 -3.02
N MET A 55 4.37 1.53 -4.11
CA MET A 55 3.59 1.40 -5.36
C MET A 55 2.41 0.44 -5.23
N LEU A 56 2.57 -0.64 -4.45
CA LEU A 56 1.50 -1.61 -4.15
C LEU A 56 0.48 -1.01 -3.19
N LEU A 57 0.92 -0.33 -2.11
CA LEU A 57 0.04 0.35 -1.16
C LEU A 57 -0.78 1.47 -1.79
N ALA A 58 -0.20 2.20 -2.73
CA ALA A 58 -0.92 3.23 -3.47
C ALA A 58 -2.08 2.66 -4.30
N ARG A 59 -2.06 1.35 -4.63
CA ARG A 59 -3.04 0.68 -5.50
C ARG A 59 -4.00 -0.23 -4.76
N GLY A 60 -3.50 -0.99 -3.80
CA GLY A 60 -4.24 -2.04 -3.12
C GLY A 60 -5.50 -1.52 -2.44
N SER A 61 -6.55 -2.34 -2.46
CA SER A 61 -7.69 -2.17 -1.58
C SER A 61 -7.31 -2.52 -0.14
N LYS A 62 -8.16 -2.15 0.83
CA LYS A 62 -7.92 -2.49 2.23
C LYS A 62 -7.80 -4.01 2.41
N GLU A 63 -8.61 -4.78 1.70
CA GLU A 63 -8.65 -6.24 1.78
C GLU A 63 -7.33 -6.87 1.30
N GLU A 64 -6.78 -6.39 0.18
CA GLU A 64 -5.53 -6.91 -0.38
C GLU A 64 -4.32 -6.58 0.50
N VAL A 65 -4.28 -5.41 1.12
CA VAL A 65 -3.17 -5.02 2.02
C VAL A 65 -3.20 -5.82 3.33
N ASN A 66 -4.38 -6.28 3.75
CA ASN A 66 -4.56 -7.11 4.95
C ASN A 66 -4.51 -8.62 4.67
N GLU A 67 -4.15 -9.04 3.45
CA GLU A 67 -3.96 -10.45 3.12
C GLU A 67 -2.86 -11.08 4.00
N SER A 68 -3.14 -12.27 4.52
CA SER A 68 -2.19 -13.04 5.32
C SER A 68 -1.39 -14.02 4.45
N TYR A 69 -0.24 -14.48 4.97
CA TYR A 69 0.60 -15.51 4.36
C TYR A 69 -0.11 -16.88 4.38
N GLY A 70 -1.14 -17.04 3.54
CA GLY A 70 -1.97 -18.25 3.49
C GLY A 70 -2.82 -18.49 4.74
N VAL A 71 -3.75 -19.44 4.62
CA VAL A 71 -4.75 -19.77 5.64
C VAL A 71 -4.12 -20.36 6.93
N GLY A 72 -2.88 -20.88 6.85
CA GLY A 72 -2.21 -21.55 7.97
C GLY A 72 -1.27 -20.71 8.82
N ASP A 73 -0.72 -19.60 8.32
CA ASP A 73 0.25 -18.77 9.05
C ASP A 73 -0.40 -17.52 9.67
N GLY A 74 -1.41 -16.94 9.00
CA GLY A 74 -2.14 -15.76 9.48
C GLY A 74 -1.33 -14.47 9.56
N ARG A 75 -0.02 -14.49 9.28
CA ARG A 75 0.85 -13.31 9.31
C ARG A 75 0.63 -12.42 8.09
N THR A 76 0.21 -11.18 8.34
CA THR A 76 0.10 -10.11 7.33
C THR A 76 1.44 -9.39 7.12
N ALA A 77 1.49 -8.48 6.13
CA ALA A 77 2.65 -7.61 5.88
C ALA A 77 3.11 -6.84 7.13
N LEU A 78 2.17 -6.46 8.00
CA LEU A 78 2.46 -5.76 9.26
C LEU A 78 3.17 -6.65 10.29
N HIS A 79 2.78 -7.93 10.37
CA HIS A 79 3.43 -8.89 11.25
C HIS A 79 4.89 -9.11 10.80
N LEU A 80 5.12 -9.24 9.49
CA LEU A 80 6.45 -9.42 8.92
C LEU A 80 7.31 -8.16 9.09
N SER A 81 6.78 -6.96 8.86
CA SER A 81 7.56 -5.72 8.98
C SER A 81 7.99 -5.44 10.42
N SER A 82 7.13 -5.79 11.38
CA SER A 82 7.37 -5.65 12.81
C SER A 82 8.42 -6.65 13.32
N ALA A 83 8.37 -7.90 12.83
CA ALA A 83 9.34 -8.93 13.19
C ALA A 83 10.77 -8.62 12.70
N VAL A 84 10.92 -7.88 11.59
CA VAL A 84 12.21 -7.56 10.97
C VAL A 84 12.67 -6.13 11.32
N ALA A 85 12.04 -5.46 12.29
CA ALA A 85 12.36 -4.10 12.74
C ALA A 85 12.42 -3.04 11.62
N LYS A 86 11.62 -3.21 10.54
CA LYS A 86 11.57 -2.26 9.42
C LYS A 86 10.61 -1.11 9.75
N VAL A 87 11.05 -0.19 10.62
CA VAL A 87 10.23 0.91 11.18
C VAL A 87 9.52 1.72 10.09
N VAL A 88 10.20 2.04 8.98
CA VAL A 88 9.60 2.79 7.85
C VAL A 88 8.49 1.98 7.17
N PHE A 89 8.63 0.67 7.04
CA PHE A 89 7.65 -0.21 6.41
C PHE A 89 6.43 -0.33 7.32
N THR A 90 6.65 -0.59 8.61
CA THR A 90 5.59 -0.64 9.63
C THR A 90 4.80 0.67 9.67
N GLN A 91 5.48 1.82 9.66
CA GLN A 91 4.82 3.13 9.65
C GLN A 91 3.99 3.34 8.39
N LEU A 92 4.49 2.97 7.21
CA LEU A 92 3.76 3.10 5.96
C LEU A 92 2.52 2.21 5.92
N LEU A 93 2.63 0.97 6.39
CA LEU A 93 1.50 0.04 6.50
C LEU A 93 0.40 0.60 7.43
N ILE A 94 0.79 1.15 8.58
CA ILE A 94 -0.14 1.79 9.53
C ILE A 94 -0.80 3.04 8.89
N CYS A 95 -0.01 3.91 8.24
CA CYS A 95 -0.52 5.15 7.64
C CYS A 95 -1.49 4.90 6.47
N TYR A 96 -1.34 3.79 5.73
CA TYR A 96 -2.21 3.43 4.60
C TYR A 96 -3.48 2.67 4.98
N ARG A 97 -3.87 2.66 6.26
CA ARG A 97 -5.08 1.98 6.78
C ARG A 97 -5.09 0.45 6.60
N VAL A 98 -3.95 -0.19 6.83
CA VAL A 98 -3.97 -1.55 7.41
C VAL A 98 -4.82 -1.48 8.68
N ASP A 99 -5.76 -2.41 8.83
CA ASP A 99 -6.62 -2.40 10.00
C ASP A 99 -5.77 -2.72 11.23
N VAL A 100 -5.58 -1.73 12.09
CA VAL A 100 -4.77 -1.85 13.32
C VAL A 100 -5.39 -2.86 14.32
N ARG A 101 -6.56 -3.42 13.99
CA ARG A 101 -7.26 -4.47 14.76
C ARG A 101 -7.13 -5.88 14.19
N SER A 102 -6.37 -6.07 13.11
CA SER A 102 -6.13 -7.42 12.59
C SER A 102 -5.28 -8.21 13.59
N ARG A 103 -5.87 -9.24 14.20
CA ARG A 103 -5.21 -10.13 15.18
C ARG A 103 -4.63 -11.33 14.42
N ASP A 104 -3.41 -11.74 14.76
CA ASP A 104 -2.85 -12.99 14.24
C ASP A 104 -3.57 -14.22 14.80
N ALA A 105 -3.34 -15.37 14.16
CA ALA A 105 -3.95 -16.65 14.53
C ALA A 105 -3.43 -17.22 15.86
N ARG A 106 -2.49 -16.54 16.53
CA ARG A 106 -1.94 -16.93 17.82
C ARG A 106 -2.59 -16.10 18.93
N ALA A 107 -3.88 -16.32 19.15
CA ALA A 107 -4.51 -16.00 20.43
C ALA A 107 -4.23 -17.10 21.46
#